data_AF-A0A9P8A061-F1
#
_entry.id   AF-A0A9P8A061-F1
#
_cell.length_a   1.000
_cell.length_b   1.000
_cell.length_c   1.000
_cell.angle_alpha   90.00
_cell.angle_beta   90.00
_cell.angle_gamma   90.00
#
_symmetry.space_group_name_H-M   'P 1'
#
loop_
_entity.id
_entity.type
_entity.pdbx_description
1 polymer ?
#
loop_
_entity_poly.entity_id
_entity_poly.type
_entity_poly.pdbx_seq_one_letter_code
_entity_poly.pdbx_strand_id
1 'polypeptide(L)'
;MGKKHGDGGGSLFSAYLAAMPETTNSAQVEEKYLPDSMKASTLLEQLGAERSWSSRDVEKDVDILERNRLYTIKELRVLSPESWKEIELLPLVKDLLRQAVNPPVDYAKLKQEKKKMKKEKKERKKKEKKLKMENLKMDKLSLQDQSEKSKSEDATPGNSSLLPGPGRIQPMGNRIRVTAGNGTTYEVDRYCPHKHVDLATKGVVVGNTLFCNKHNWAFALDNKGYCSKHGATINSCKVDW
;
A
#
# COMPACT_ATOMS: atom_id res chain seq x y z
N MET A 1 17.24 -68.59 -42.57
CA MET A 1 16.29 -67.47 -42.70
C MET A 1 16.73 -66.37 -41.73
N GLY A 2 17.42 -65.36 -42.25
CA GLY A 2 18.12 -64.34 -41.45
C GLY A 2 17.25 -63.15 -41.08
N LYS A 3 17.32 -62.75 -39.81
CA LYS A 3 16.69 -61.54 -39.24
C LYS A 3 17.43 -60.28 -39.74
N LYS A 4 16.69 -59.32 -40.30
CA LYS A 4 17.17 -57.95 -40.55
C LYS A 4 16.89 -57.08 -39.33
N HIS A 5 17.92 -56.50 -38.74
CA HIS A 5 17.82 -55.33 -37.87
C HIS A 5 17.86 -54.07 -38.75
N GLY A 6 16.83 -53.23 -38.63
CA GLY A 6 16.76 -51.93 -39.27
C GLY A 6 17.39 -50.87 -38.37
N ASP A 7 18.41 -50.22 -38.91
CA ASP A 7 19.23 -49.18 -38.34
C ASP A 7 18.39 -47.90 -38.08
N GLY A 8 18.33 -47.50 -36.81
CA GLY A 8 17.61 -46.31 -36.36
C GLY A 8 18.50 -45.08 -36.50
N GLY A 9 18.35 -44.37 -37.62
CA GLY A 9 18.96 -43.06 -37.84
C GLY A 9 18.41 -42.02 -36.87
N GLY A 10 18.97 -41.97 -35.66
CA GLY A 10 18.72 -40.92 -34.70
C GLY A 10 19.23 -39.59 -35.24
N SER A 11 18.32 -38.66 -35.52
CA SER A 11 18.62 -37.30 -35.93
C SER A 11 19.64 -36.66 -34.99
N LEU A 12 20.66 -36.00 -35.55
CA LEU A 12 21.73 -35.28 -34.85
C LEU A 12 21.18 -34.27 -33.82
N PHE A 13 19.95 -33.82 -34.05
CA PHE A 13 19.20 -32.96 -33.14
C PHE A 13 18.75 -33.65 -31.84
N SER A 14 18.48 -34.97 -31.89
CA SER A 14 18.09 -35.77 -30.72
C SER A 14 19.29 -36.01 -29.78
N ALA A 15 20.49 -36.19 -30.35
CA ALA A 15 21.73 -36.24 -29.57
C ALA A 15 22.05 -34.89 -28.90
N TYR A 16 21.74 -33.76 -29.55
CA TYR A 16 21.94 -32.43 -28.98
C TYR A 16 21.00 -32.14 -27.80
N LEU A 17 19.72 -32.52 -27.90
CA LEU A 17 18.77 -32.36 -26.78
C LEU A 17 19.12 -33.27 -25.59
N ALA A 18 19.68 -34.46 -25.84
CA ALA A 18 20.12 -35.38 -24.80
C ALA A 18 21.45 -34.96 -24.13
N ALA A 19 22.22 -34.06 -24.74
CA ALA A 19 23.52 -33.60 -24.23
C ALA A 19 23.42 -32.35 -23.34
N MET A 20 22.22 -31.80 -23.12
CA MET A 20 22.02 -30.71 -22.16
C MET A 20 22.09 -31.25 -20.72
N PRO A 21 22.92 -30.69 -19.83
CA PRO A 21 23.04 -31.17 -18.47
C PRO A 21 21.70 -30.98 -17.73
N GLU A 22 21.13 -32.09 -17.26
CA GLU A 22 19.98 -32.08 -16.37
C GLU A 22 20.38 -31.38 -15.06
N THR A 23 19.93 -30.14 -14.90
CA THR A 23 20.05 -29.40 -13.64
C THR A 23 19.17 -30.08 -12.59
N THR A 24 19.79 -31.01 -11.87
CA THR A 24 19.21 -31.61 -10.67
C THR A 24 19.40 -30.67 -9.48
N ASN A 25 18.35 -30.58 -8.67
CA ASN A 25 18.23 -29.92 -7.36
C ASN A 25 18.00 -28.40 -7.33
N SER A 26 16.73 -28.00 -7.29
CA SER A 26 16.05 -27.78 -6.00
C SER A 26 14.57 -27.49 -6.23
N ALA A 27 13.72 -28.04 -5.37
CA ALA A 27 12.28 -27.87 -5.36
C ALA A 27 11.88 -26.45 -4.93
N GLN A 28 12.21 -25.46 -5.75
CA GLN A 28 11.43 -24.24 -5.84
C GLN A 28 10.51 -24.41 -7.04
N VAL A 29 9.24 -24.08 -6.86
CA VAL A 29 8.35 -23.82 -7.98
C VAL A 29 8.89 -22.54 -8.62
N GLU A 30 9.94 -22.66 -9.43
CA GLU A 30 10.35 -21.64 -10.38
C GLU A 30 9.19 -21.55 -11.36
N GLU A 31 8.24 -20.67 -11.04
CA GLU A 31 7.33 -20.13 -12.02
C GLU A 31 8.17 -19.77 -13.24
N LYS A 32 7.88 -20.46 -14.34
CA LYS A 32 8.64 -20.49 -15.59
C LYS A 32 8.55 -19.13 -16.27
N TYR A 33 9.22 -18.14 -15.68
CA TYR A 33 9.18 -16.77 -16.13
C TYR A 33 10.04 -16.62 -17.37
N LEU A 34 9.54 -15.84 -18.32
CA LEU A 34 10.36 -15.38 -19.42
C LEU A 34 11.53 -14.57 -18.83
N PRO A 35 12.77 -14.84 -19.27
CA PRO A 35 13.94 -14.17 -18.72
C PRO A 35 13.89 -12.68 -19.04
N ASP A 36 14.27 -11.86 -18.06
CA ASP A 36 14.25 -10.39 -18.16
C ASP A 36 15.12 -9.85 -19.31
N SER A 37 16.14 -10.61 -19.70
CA SER A 37 17.07 -10.29 -20.80
C SER A 37 16.52 -10.62 -22.20
N MET A 38 15.37 -11.28 -22.30
CA MET A 38 14.76 -11.59 -23.60
C MET A 38 14.26 -10.31 -24.27
N LYS A 39 14.45 -10.23 -25.59
CA LYS A 39 14.01 -9.09 -26.40
C LYS A 39 12.49 -9.08 -26.55
N ALA A 40 11.91 -7.89 -26.47
CA ALA A 40 10.48 -7.68 -26.68
C ALA A 40 10.05 -8.04 -28.12
N SER A 41 10.92 -7.78 -29.11
CA SER A 41 10.66 -8.16 -30.51
C SER A 41 10.51 -9.66 -30.70
N THR A 42 11.40 -10.47 -30.11
CA THR A 42 11.33 -11.94 -30.17
C THR A 42 10.04 -12.47 -29.55
N LEU A 43 9.58 -11.87 -28.45
CA LEU A 43 8.30 -12.23 -27.84
C LEU A 43 7.12 -11.89 -28.77
N LEU A 44 7.16 -10.73 -29.41
CA LEU A 44 6.11 -10.27 -30.31
C LEU A 44 6.03 -11.11 -31.59
N GLU A 45 7.18 -11.52 -32.14
CA GLU A 45 7.26 -12.44 -33.27
C GLU A 45 6.67 -13.82 -32.92
N GLN A 46 6.96 -14.34 -31.72
CA GLN A 46 6.38 -15.60 -31.24
C GLN A 46 4.85 -15.50 -31.12
N LEU A 47 4.34 -14.43 -30.50
CA LEU A 47 2.90 -14.19 -30.38
C LEU A 47 2.23 -14.03 -31.76
N GLY A 48 2.91 -13.34 -32.68
CA GLY A 48 2.45 -13.16 -34.05
C GLY A 48 2.36 -14.50 -34.79
N ALA A 49 3.36 -15.37 -34.64
CA ALA A 49 3.35 -16.71 -35.23
C ALA A 49 2.23 -17.59 -34.66
N GLU A 50 1.99 -17.54 -33.34
CA GLU A 50 0.92 -18.32 -32.68
C GLU A 50 -0.49 -17.88 -33.08
N ARG A 51 -0.66 -16.59 -33.43
CA ARG A 51 -1.96 -16.00 -33.77
C ARG A 51 -2.13 -15.69 -35.26
N SER A 52 -1.21 -16.17 -36.09
CA SER A 52 -1.22 -15.99 -37.54
C SER A 52 -1.25 -14.51 -37.97
N TRP A 53 -0.50 -13.64 -37.29
CA TRP A 53 -0.32 -12.24 -37.70
C TRP A 53 0.57 -12.15 -38.94
N SER A 54 0.32 -11.14 -39.78
CA SER A 54 1.19 -10.91 -40.92
C SER A 54 2.54 -10.36 -40.46
N SER A 55 3.63 -10.72 -41.15
CA SER A 55 4.97 -10.19 -40.83
C SER A 55 5.01 -8.66 -40.84
N ARG A 56 4.22 -8.03 -41.73
CA ARG A 56 4.11 -6.57 -41.82
C ARG A 56 3.48 -5.94 -40.58
N ASP A 57 2.54 -6.61 -39.94
CA ASP A 57 1.90 -6.09 -38.73
C ASP A 57 2.81 -6.27 -37.52
N VAL A 58 3.51 -7.40 -37.44
CA VAL A 58 4.56 -7.64 -36.42
C VAL A 58 5.66 -6.58 -36.54
N GLU A 59 6.18 -6.31 -37.74
CA GLU A 59 7.22 -5.28 -37.96
C GLU A 59 6.76 -3.88 -37.52
N LYS A 60 5.52 -3.48 -37.85
CA LYS A 60 4.95 -2.20 -37.38
C LYS A 60 4.87 -2.12 -35.86
N ASP A 61 4.44 -3.19 -35.22
CA ASP A 61 4.34 -3.25 -33.76
C ASP A 61 5.73 -3.25 -33.10
N VAL A 62 6.72 -3.91 -33.71
CA VAL A 62 8.14 -3.83 -33.29
C VAL A 62 8.66 -2.41 -33.41
N ASP A 63 8.41 -1.71 -34.53
CA ASP A 63 8.82 -0.31 -34.70
C ASP A 63 8.22 0.61 -33.62
N ILE A 64 6.97 0.37 -33.23
CA ILE A 64 6.31 1.13 -32.15
C ILE A 64 7.03 0.89 -30.82
N LEU A 65 7.43 -0.35 -30.52
CA LEU A 65 8.19 -0.68 -29.31
C LEU A 65 9.58 -0.01 -29.32
N GLU A 66 10.26 0.00 -30.47
CA GLU A 66 11.57 0.63 -30.62
C GLU A 66 11.50 2.16 -30.46
N ARG A 67 10.49 2.82 -31.03
CA ARG A 67 10.25 4.27 -30.85
C ARG A 67 10.07 4.64 -29.38
N ASN A 68 9.43 3.75 -28.60
CA ASN A 68 9.21 3.92 -27.17
C ASN A 68 10.38 3.40 -26.30
N ARG A 69 11.49 2.95 -26.90
CA ARG A 69 12.67 2.39 -26.22
C ARG A 69 12.34 1.17 -25.34
N LEU A 70 11.45 0.31 -25.80
CA LEU A 70 11.03 -0.91 -25.10
C LEU A 70 11.68 -2.12 -25.78
N TYR A 71 12.93 -2.39 -25.43
CA TYR A 71 13.73 -3.43 -26.07
C TYR A 71 13.63 -4.77 -25.36
N THR A 72 13.37 -4.78 -24.04
CA THR A 72 13.46 -5.97 -23.19
C THR A 72 12.16 -6.26 -22.44
N ILE A 73 11.95 -7.53 -22.07
CA ILE A 73 10.80 -7.95 -21.24
C ILE A 73 10.81 -7.24 -19.89
N LYS A 74 11.99 -6.97 -19.33
CA LYS A 74 12.13 -6.22 -18.09
C LYS A 74 11.47 -4.84 -18.16
N GLU A 75 11.69 -4.11 -19.25
CA GLU A 75 11.12 -2.78 -19.45
C GLU A 75 9.58 -2.87 -19.53
N LEU A 76 9.05 -3.84 -20.28
CA LEU A 76 7.61 -4.08 -20.37
C LEU A 76 6.97 -4.41 -19.02
N ARG A 77 7.68 -5.11 -18.13
CA ARG A 77 7.17 -5.46 -16.80
C ARG A 77 7.10 -4.26 -15.85
N VAL A 78 8.02 -3.31 -16.00
CA VAL A 78 8.11 -2.11 -15.14
C VAL A 78 7.15 -1.00 -15.58
N LEU A 79 6.61 -1.07 -16.80
CA LEU A 79 5.72 -0.06 -17.35
C LEU A 79 4.47 0.19 -16.49
N SER A 80 4.18 1.47 -16.26
CA SER A 80 2.97 1.90 -15.56
C SER A 80 1.71 1.67 -16.41
N PRO A 81 0.52 1.51 -15.79
CA PRO A 81 -0.73 1.37 -16.54
C PRO A 81 -1.04 2.56 -17.46
N GLU A 82 -0.54 3.75 -17.14
CA GLU A 82 -0.71 4.97 -17.94
C GLU A 82 0.19 4.93 -19.17
N SER A 83 1.46 4.55 -19.02
CA SER A 83 2.41 4.40 -20.13
C SER A 83 1.92 3.37 -21.16
N TRP A 84 1.28 2.28 -20.71
CA TRP A 84 0.65 1.32 -21.60
C TRP A 84 -0.51 1.88 -22.43
N LYS A 85 -1.18 2.94 -21.97
CA LYS A 85 -2.23 3.61 -22.76
C LYS A 85 -1.63 4.49 -23.84
N GLU A 86 -0.51 5.13 -23.54
CA GLU A 86 0.20 6.06 -24.43
C GLU A 86 0.85 5.37 -25.63
N ILE A 87 1.36 4.15 -25.46
CA ILE A 87 1.95 3.38 -26.57
C ILE A 87 0.87 3.09 -27.62
N GLU A 88 1.14 3.40 -28.89
CA GLU A 88 0.18 3.28 -30.01
C GLU A 88 -0.03 1.84 -30.53
N LEU A 89 0.12 0.82 -29.66
CA LEU A 89 -0.17 -0.57 -30.02
C LEU A 89 -1.68 -0.86 -30.02
N LEU A 90 -2.10 -1.83 -30.82
CA LEU A 90 -3.47 -2.34 -30.79
C LEU A 90 -3.82 -2.90 -29.40
N PRO A 91 -5.04 -2.65 -28.88
CA PRO A 91 -5.44 -3.12 -27.54
C PRO A 91 -5.24 -4.63 -27.34
N LEU A 92 -5.52 -5.44 -28.36
CA LEU A 92 -5.32 -6.89 -28.32
C LEU A 92 -3.85 -7.27 -28.10
N VAL A 93 -2.92 -6.59 -28.79
CA VAL A 93 -1.48 -6.82 -28.68
C VAL A 93 -1.00 -6.45 -27.28
N LYS A 94 -1.48 -5.33 -26.74
CA LYS A 94 -1.19 -4.90 -25.36
C LYS A 94 -1.62 -5.94 -24.33
N ASP A 95 -2.82 -6.50 -24.48
CA ASP A 95 -3.33 -7.51 -23.56
C ASP A 95 -2.52 -8.81 -23.63
N LEU A 96 -2.14 -9.25 -24.83
CA LEU A 96 -1.29 -10.44 -25.02
C LEU A 96 0.11 -10.25 -24.45
N LEU A 97 0.74 -9.11 -24.71
CA LEU A 97 2.04 -8.77 -24.11
C LEU A 97 1.93 -8.71 -22.57
N ARG A 98 0.86 -8.15 -22.03
CA ARG A 98 0.63 -8.14 -20.58
C ARG A 98 0.48 -9.53 -20.00
N GLN A 99 -0.26 -10.42 -20.67
CA GLN A 99 -0.42 -11.82 -20.25
C GLN A 99 0.89 -12.60 -20.31
N ALA A 100 1.74 -12.33 -21.31
CA ALA A 100 3.02 -12.98 -21.45
C ALA A 100 4.07 -12.46 -20.44
N VAL A 101 4.09 -11.14 -20.18
CA VAL A 101 5.10 -10.49 -19.32
C VAL A 101 4.73 -10.55 -17.85
N ASN A 102 3.44 -10.41 -17.53
CA ASN A 102 2.93 -10.53 -16.18
C ASN A 102 2.14 -11.83 -16.07
N PRO A 103 2.61 -12.82 -15.27
CA PRO A 103 1.78 -13.96 -14.96
C PRO A 103 0.45 -13.46 -14.36
N PRO A 104 -0.63 -14.25 -14.47
CA PRO A 104 -1.84 -13.97 -13.71
C PRO A 104 -1.45 -13.88 -12.24
N VAL A 105 -1.49 -12.66 -11.70
CA VAL A 105 -1.28 -12.45 -10.27
C VAL A 105 -2.30 -13.35 -9.58
N ASP A 106 -1.81 -14.31 -8.81
CA ASP A 106 -2.68 -15.27 -8.14
C ASP A 106 -3.45 -14.52 -7.03
N TYR A 107 -4.55 -13.88 -7.43
CA TYR A 107 -5.35 -13.01 -6.58
C TYR A 107 -5.83 -13.77 -5.33
N ALA A 108 -5.92 -15.10 -5.41
CA ALA A 108 -6.19 -15.97 -4.28
C ALA A 108 -5.09 -15.88 -3.22
N LYS A 109 -3.81 -16.01 -3.60
CA LYS A 109 -2.65 -15.84 -2.68
C LYS A 109 -2.60 -14.42 -2.10
N LEU A 110 -2.76 -13.40 -2.94
CA LEU A 110 -2.75 -12.00 -2.50
C LEU A 110 -3.87 -11.69 -1.49
N LYS A 111 -5.06 -12.29 -1.70
CA LYS A 111 -6.21 -12.18 -0.78
C LYS A 111 -5.97 -12.94 0.52
N GLN A 112 -5.32 -14.10 0.46
CA GLN A 112 -4.93 -14.87 1.66
C GLN A 112 -3.90 -14.10 2.50
N GLU A 113 -2.89 -13.50 1.88
CA GLU A 113 -1.90 -12.66 2.57
C GLU A 113 -2.54 -11.43 3.21
N LYS A 114 -3.42 -10.71 2.49
CA LYS A 114 -4.17 -9.58 3.05
C LYS A 114 -5.02 -10.00 4.26
N LYS A 115 -5.65 -11.19 4.22
CA LYS A 115 -6.39 -11.75 5.36
C LYS A 115 -5.45 -12.08 6.53
N LYS A 116 -4.29 -12.69 6.26
CA LYS A 116 -3.26 -13.05 7.27
C LYS A 116 -2.72 -11.79 7.97
N MET A 117 -2.33 -10.76 7.21
CA MET A 117 -1.89 -9.48 7.76
C MET A 117 -2.98 -8.79 8.60
N LYS A 118 -4.25 -8.84 8.16
CA LYS A 118 -5.37 -8.28 8.95
C LYS A 118 -5.55 -9.02 10.28
N LYS A 119 -5.44 -10.36 10.28
CA LYS A 119 -5.53 -11.19 11.49
C LYS A 119 -4.39 -10.89 12.45
N GLU A 120 -3.16 -10.84 11.94
CA GLU A 120 -1.96 -10.54 12.72
C GLU A 120 -2.01 -9.14 13.35
N LYS A 121 -2.44 -8.13 12.59
CA LYS A 121 -2.63 -6.76 13.10
C LYS A 121 -3.69 -6.69 14.21
N LYS A 122 -4.75 -7.53 14.14
CA LYS A 122 -5.77 -7.62 15.18
C LYS A 122 -5.23 -8.29 16.45
N GLU A 123 -4.45 -9.37 16.31
CA GLU A 123 -3.82 -10.05 17.44
C GLU A 123 -2.79 -9.16 18.14
N ARG A 124 -1.96 -8.44 17.38
CA ARG A 124 -0.98 -7.48 17.94
C ARG A 124 -1.67 -6.40 18.77
N LYS A 125 -2.77 -5.82 18.26
CA LYS A 125 -3.59 -4.86 19.02
C LYS A 125 -4.22 -5.46 20.28
N LYS A 126 -4.62 -6.73 20.26
CA LYS A 126 -5.19 -7.41 21.45
C LYS A 126 -4.13 -7.66 22.51
N LYS A 127 -2.94 -8.12 22.13
CA LYS A 127 -1.79 -8.30 23.05
C LYS A 127 -1.36 -6.98 23.68
N GLU A 128 -1.26 -5.92 22.88
CA GLU A 128 -0.90 -4.58 23.38
C GLU A 128 -1.92 -4.04 24.40
N LYS A 129 -3.22 -4.23 24.15
CA LYS A 129 -4.27 -3.86 25.12
C LYS A 129 -4.21 -4.68 26.41
N LYS A 130 -3.89 -5.97 26.33
CA LYS A 130 -3.75 -6.84 27.51
C LYS A 130 -2.59 -6.38 28.39
N LEU A 131 -1.42 -6.14 27.79
CA LEU A 131 -0.23 -5.62 28.49
C LEU A 131 -0.51 -4.26 29.17
N LYS A 132 -1.22 -3.34 28.48
CA LYS A 132 -1.61 -2.06 29.08
C LYS A 132 -2.51 -2.21 30.31
N MET A 133 -3.48 -3.13 30.29
CA MET A 133 -4.32 -3.38 31.47
C MET A 133 -3.57 -4.07 32.60
N GLU A 134 -2.60 -4.93 32.28
CA GLU A 134 -1.79 -5.63 33.28
C GLU A 134 -0.86 -4.65 34.02
N ASN A 135 -0.22 -3.73 33.29
CA ASN A 135 0.56 -2.65 33.90
C ASN A 135 -0.30 -1.74 34.78
N LEU A 136 -1.49 -1.33 34.32
CA LEU A 136 -2.41 -0.50 35.13
C LEU A 136 -2.86 -1.20 36.42
N LYS A 137 -2.98 -2.53 36.42
CA LYS A 137 -3.31 -3.29 37.64
C LYS A 137 -2.14 -3.32 38.63
N MET A 138 -0.91 -3.45 38.14
CA MET A 138 0.30 -3.42 38.97
C MET A 138 0.50 -2.05 39.62
N ASP A 139 0.32 -0.96 38.87
CA ASP A 139 0.44 0.41 39.41
C ASP A 139 -0.60 0.66 40.52
N LYS A 140 -1.84 0.18 40.35
CA LYS A 140 -2.91 0.33 41.35
C LYS A 140 -2.65 -0.45 42.64
N LEU A 141 -1.96 -1.59 42.57
CA LEU A 141 -1.56 -2.39 43.75
C LEU A 141 -0.39 -1.77 44.52
N SER A 142 0.43 -0.92 43.88
CA SER A 142 1.54 -0.22 44.53
C SER A 142 1.13 1.04 45.33
N LEU A 143 -0.09 1.55 45.10
CA LEU A 143 -0.60 2.78 45.72
C LEU A 143 -1.48 2.56 46.95
N GLN A 144 -1.62 1.31 47.43
CA GLN A 144 -2.51 0.97 48.53
C GLN A 144 -1.84 0.89 49.92
N ASP A 145 -0.60 1.38 50.07
CA ASP A 145 0.14 1.32 51.34
C ASP A 145 0.52 2.68 51.94
N GLN A 146 0.01 3.79 51.39
CA GLN A 146 0.17 5.11 52.01
C GLN A 146 -1.03 6.01 51.74
N SER A 147 -2.02 6.01 52.63
CA SER A 147 -2.71 7.23 53.09
C SER A 147 -3.91 6.88 53.98
N GLU A 148 -3.66 6.77 55.28
CA GLU A 148 -4.63 7.28 56.25
C GLU A 148 -4.40 8.78 56.44
N LYS A 149 -5.49 9.52 56.67
CA LYS A 149 -5.55 10.87 57.23
C LYS A 149 -5.45 12.07 56.27
N SER A 150 -6.61 12.53 55.80
CA SER A 150 -7.10 13.90 56.10
C SER A 150 -8.49 14.13 55.49
N LYS A 151 -9.44 14.47 56.36
CA LYS A 151 -10.74 15.09 56.03
C LYS A 151 -10.55 16.57 55.71
N SER A 152 -11.26 17.08 54.71
CA SER A 152 -12.11 18.27 54.86
C SER A 152 -13.03 18.41 53.65
N GLU A 153 -14.27 18.78 53.97
CA GLU A 153 -15.42 18.99 53.11
C GLU A 153 -15.28 20.31 52.32
N ASP A 154 -15.77 20.37 51.09
CA ASP A 154 -16.87 21.29 50.76
C ASP A 154 -17.58 20.85 49.46
N ALA A 155 -18.86 21.13 49.41
CA ALA A 155 -19.82 20.51 48.51
C ALA A 155 -20.34 21.48 47.43
N THR A 156 -20.42 20.96 46.20
CA THR A 156 -21.50 21.13 45.19
C THR A 156 -21.76 22.50 44.51
N PRO A 157 -22.58 22.57 43.43
CA PRO A 157 -22.90 21.57 42.39
C PRO A 157 -22.94 22.13 40.94
N GLY A 158 -22.89 21.21 39.96
CA GLY A 158 -23.85 21.19 38.84
C GLY A 158 -23.55 21.98 37.55
N ASN A 159 -23.23 21.25 36.46
CA ASN A 159 -24.07 21.19 35.24
C ASN A 159 -23.45 20.19 34.26
N SER A 160 -24.08 19.05 34.03
CA SER A 160 -25.07 18.83 32.96
C SER A 160 -24.43 18.31 31.68
N SER A 161 -24.40 16.98 31.58
CA SER A 161 -24.88 16.23 30.42
C SER A 161 -24.96 17.00 29.10
N LEU A 162 -23.81 17.14 28.44
CA LEU A 162 -23.74 17.27 26.98
C LEU A 162 -22.76 16.20 26.50
N LEU A 163 -23.32 15.18 25.87
CA LEU A 163 -22.56 14.19 25.11
C LEU A 163 -21.51 14.93 24.28
N PRO A 164 -20.21 14.54 24.30
CA PRO A 164 -19.19 15.21 23.51
C PRO A 164 -19.56 15.01 22.04
N GLY A 165 -20.20 16.01 21.46
CA GLY A 165 -20.49 16.06 20.05
C GLY A 165 -19.19 15.97 19.26
N PRO A 166 -19.23 15.48 18.01
CA PRO A 166 -18.06 15.53 17.14
C PRO A 166 -17.53 16.96 17.11
N GLY A 167 -16.25 17.13 17.46
CA GLY A 167 -15.67 18.45 17.70
C GLY A 167 -15.96 19.41 16.54
N ARG A 168 -16.35 20.64 16.87
CA ARG A 168 -16.84 21.62 15.91
C ARG A 168 -15.67 22.42 15.33
N ILE A 169 -15.64 22.58 14.01
CA ILE A 169 -14.69 23.43 13.31
C ILE A 169 -15.45 24.64 12.76
N GLN A 170 -14.95 25.85 13.03
CA GLN A 170 -15.49 27.11 12.51
C GLN A 170 -14.42 27.84 11.69
N PRO A 171 -14.67 28.16 10.42
CA PRO A 171 -13.73 28.93 9.61
C PRO A 171 -13.72 30.41 10.03
N MET A 172 -12.52 30.97 10.25
CA MET A 172 -12.28 32.38 10.59
C MET A 172 -11.25 32.98 9.62
N GLY A 173 -11.57 32.99 8.32
CA GLY A 173 -10.66 33.47 7.27
C GLY A 173 -9.48 32.53 7.05
N ASN A 174 -8.27 32.98 7.42
CA ASN A 174 -7.01 32.24 7.26
C ASN A 174 -6.73 31.24 8.39
N ARG A 175 -7.43 31.36 9.52
CA ARG A 175 -7.36 30.42 10.64
C ARG A 175 -8.71 29.78 10.87
N ILE A 176 -8.70 28.64 11.56
CA ILE A 176 -9.92 27.92 11.93
C ILE A 176 -9.96 27.77 13.44
N ARG A 177 -11.15 27.82 13.99
CA ARG A 177 -11.41 27.59 15.40
C ARG A 177 -11.92 26.17 15.58
N VAL A 178 -11.29 25.44 16.49
CA VAL A 178 -11.49 24.01 16.70
C VAL A 178 -11.84 23.78 18.16
N THR A 179 -13.04 23.28 18.42
CA THR A 179 -13.45 22.86 19.76
C THR A 179 -13.12 21.39 19.94
N ALA A 180 -12.18 21.10 20.84
CA ALA A 180 -11.75 19.76 21.20
C ALA A 180 -12.85 19.04 22.02
N GLY A 181 -12.74 17.71 22.12
CA GLY A 181 -13.71 16.87 22.84
C GLY A 181 -13.76 17.11 24.35
N ASN A 182 -12.77 17.80 24.92
CA ASN A 182 -12.76 18.29 26.30
C ASN A 182 -13.46 19.65 26.47
N GLY A 183 -14.03 20.22 25.40
CA GLY A 183 -14.66 21.54 25.39
C GLY A 183 -13.70 22.72 25.23
N THR A 184 -12.38 22.47 25.24
CA THR A 184 -11.39 23.54 25.05
C THR A 184 -11.34 23.97 23.59
N THR A 185 -11.25 25.27 23.35
CA THR A 185 -11.24 25.82 22.00
C THR A 185 -9.84 26.30 21.62
N TYR A 186 -9.42 25.93 20.43
CA TYR A 186 -8.11 26.25 19.86
C TYR A 186 -8.29 26.99 18.54
N GLU A 187 -7.42 27.94 18.28
CA GLU A 187 -7.27 28.55 16.98
C GLU A 187 -6.05 27.97 16.30
N VAL A 188 -6.22 27.45 15.09
CA VAL A 188 -5.18 26.76 14.32
C VAL A 188 -5.18 27.25 12.88
N ASP A 189 -4.10 26.97 12.16
CA ASP A 189 -4.01 27.33 10.74
C ASP A 189 -5.03 26.54 9.91
N ARG A 190 -5.64 27.22 8.93
CA ARG A 190 -6.66 26.62 8.08
C ARG A 190 -6.11 25.53 7.17
N TYR A 191 -4.87 25.64 6.75
CA TYR A 191 -4.29 24.78 5.73
C TYR A 191 -3.32 23.78 6.34
N CYS A 192 -3.48 22.51 5.96
CA CYS A 192 -2.55 21.46 6.35
C CYS A 192 -1.16 21.68 5.71
N PRO A 193 -0.07 21.64 6.48
CA PRO A 193 1.29 21.92 6.00
C PRO A 193 1.83 20.91 4.97
N HIS A 194 1.12 19.80 4.73
CA HIS A 194 1.56 18.80 3.74
C HIS A 194 1.26 19.21 2.28
N LYS A 195 0.00 19.54 1.96
CA LYS A 195 -0.44 19.88 0.59
C LYS A 195 -1.49 21.00 0.58
N HIS A 196 -1.40 21.93 1.54
CA HIS A 196 -2.33 23.05 1.71
C HIS A 196 -3.81 22.64 1.65
N VAL A 197 -4.15 21.51 2.29
CA VAL A 197 -5.53 21.01 2.33
C VAL A 197 -6.31 21.82 3.35
N ASP A 198 -7.50 22.28 2.98
CA ASP A 198 -8.38 23.03 3.87
C ASP A 198 -8.90 22.13 5.02
N LEU A 199 -8.45 22.41 6.23
CA LEU A 199 -8.84 21.73 7.46
C LEU A 199 -10.23 22.17 7.93
N ALA A 200 -10.78 23.30 7.47
CA ALA A 200 -12.16 23.67 7.77
C ALA A 200 -13.16 22.65 7.21
N THR A 201 -12.87 22.12 6.02
CA THR A 201 -13.78 21.21 5.29
C THR A 201 -13.35 19.74 5.37
N LYS A 202 -12.05 19.47 5.50
CA LYS A 202 -11.49 18.11 5.54
C LYS A 202 -10.87 17.75 6.88
N GLY A 203 -10.96 18.62 7.87
CA GLY A 203 -10.54 18.35 9.25
C GLY A 203 -11.58 17.55 10.01
N VAL A 204 -11.12 16.65 10.88
CA VAL A 204 -11.97 15.91 11.82
C VAL A 204 -11.31 15.97 13.19
N VAL A 205 -12.07 16.40 14.20
CA VAL A 205 -11.58 16.49 15.58
C VAL A 205 -11.96 15.21 16.31
N VAL A 206 -10.97 14.55 16.92
CA VAL A 206 -11.18 13.36 17.75
C VAL A 206 -10.45 13.56 19.06
N GLY A 207 -11.20 13.73 20.16
CA GLY A 207 -10.61 14.07 21.46
C GLY A 207 -9.87 15.40 21.38
N ASN A 208 -8.57 15.38 21.67
CA ASN A 208 -7.70 16.58 21.64
C ASN A 208 -6.80 16.65 20.39
N THR A 209 -7.17 15.94 19.32
CA THR A 209 -6.35 15.84 18.10
C THR A 209 -7.17 16.20 16.88
N LEU A 210 -6.62 17.06 16.02
CA LEU A 210 -7.18 17.38 14.72
C LEU A 210 -6.56 16.49 13.64
N PHE A 211 -7.41 15.81 12.86
CA PHE A 211 -7.00 14.93 11.77
C PHE A 211 -7.31 15.55 10.42
N CYS A 212 -6.34 15.53 9.51
CA CYS A 212 -6.55 15.83 8.09
C CYS A 212 -7.01 14.55 7.36
N ASN A 213 -8.24 14.51 6.85
CA ASN A 213 -8.81 13.31 6.24
C ASN A 213 -8.15 12.92 4.88
N LYS A 214 -7.39 13.81 4.25
CA LYS A 214 -6.75 13.51 2.94
C LYS A 214 -5.56 12.55 3.07
N HIS A 215 -4.68 12.77 4.04
CA HIS A 215 -3.46 11.98 4.23
C HIS A 215 -3.30 11.44 5.66
N ASN A 216 -4.34 11.59 6.47
CA ASN A 216 -4.40 11.11 7.86
C ASN A 216 -3.29 11.69 8.75
N TRP A 217 -2.96 12.97 8.55
CA TRP A 217 -2.06 13.70 9.45
C TRP A 217 -2.80 14.07 10.72
N ALA A 218 -2.15 13.86 11.86
CA ALA A 218 -2.72 14.07 13.19
C ALA A 218 -1.94 15.18 13.88
N PHE A 219 -2.66 16.19 14.36
CA PHE A 219 -2.11 17.38 15.01
C PHE A 219 -2.63 17.47 16.43
N ALA A 220 -1.72 17.45 17.40
CA ALA A 220 -2.06 17.51 18.83
C ALA A 220 -2.36 18.96 19.22
N LEU A 221 -3.62 19.26 19.60
CA LEU A 221 -4.08 20.65 19.82
C LEU A 221 -3.49 21.27 21.09
N ASP A 222 -3.17 20.45 22.09
CA ASP A 222 -2.44 20.82 23.30
C ASP A 222 -0.98 21.19 23.03
N ASN A 223 -0.32 20.49 22.10
CA ASN A 223 1.10 20.68 21.80
C ASN A 223 1.30 21.56 20.55
N LYS A 224 0.74 22.77 20.57
CA LYS A 224 0.84 23.76 19.48
C LYS A 224 0.42 23.25 18.09
N GLY A 225 -0.30 22.14 17.99
CA GLY A 225 -0.70 21.55 16.72
C GLY A 225 0.39 20.69 16.10
N TYR A 226 1.34 20.18 16.88
CA TYR A 226 2.47 19.40 16.38
C TYR A 226 2.06 18.01 15.90
N CYS A 227 2.63 17.58 14.78
CA CYS A 227 2.48 16.23 14.23
C CYS A 227 3.72 15.39 14.51
N SER A 228 3.61 14.44 15.45
CA SER A 228 4.73 13.58 15.88
C SER A 228 5.35 12.74 14.76
N LYS A 229 4.62 12.46 13.67
CA LYS A 229 5.10 11.61 12.57
C LYS A 229 5.94 12.37 11.54
N HIS A 230 5.62 13.63 11.33
CA HIS A 230 6.13 14.40 10.17
C HIS A 230 6.84 15.69 10.58
N GLY A 231 6.86 16.04 11.86
CA GLY A 231 7.62 17.19 12.37
C GLY A 231 7.04 18.56 11.99
N ALA A 232 5.81 18.62 11.47
CA ALA A 232 5.15 19.87 11.13
C ALA A 232 4.13 20.30 12.19
N THR A 233 3.74 21.56 12.16
CA THR A 233 2.77 22.15 13.09
C THR A 233 1.69 22.93 12.34
N ILE A 234 0.52 23.09 12.96
CA ILE A 234 -0.59 23.96 12.52
C ILE A 234 -0.78 25.18 13.45
N ASN A 235 0.25 25.49 14.25
CA ASN A 235 0.30 26.65 15.14
C ASN A 235 -0.98 26.80 16.00
N SER A 236 -1.31 25.76 16.76
CA SER A 236 -2.46 25.83 17.66
C SER A 236 -2.20 26.76 18.84
N CYS A 237 -3.16 27.66 19.06
CA CYS A 237 -3.20 28.55 20.21
C CYS A 237 -4.51 28.30 20.95
N LYS A 238 -4.44 28.04 22.26
CA LYS A 238 -5.64 27.97 23.09
C LYS A 238 -6.28 29.35 23.15
N VAL A 239 -7.59 29.42 22.96
CA VAL A 239 -8.36 30.66 23.08
C VAL A 239 -9.34 30.46 24.23
N ASP A 240 -9.15 31.22 25.29
CA ASP A 240 -10.11 31.32 26.39
C ASP A 240 -11.12 32.42 26.08
N TRP A 241 -12.36 32.18 26.46
CA TRP A 241 -13.49 33.09 26.27
C TRP A 241 -14.06 33.47 27.64
#